data_AF-A0A843S2T8-F1
#
_entry.id   AF-A0A843S2T8-F1
#
_cell.length_a   1.000
_cell.length_b   1.000
_cell.length_c   1.000
_cell.angle_alpha   90.00
_cell.angle_beta   90.00
_cell.angle_gamma   90.00
#
_symmetry.space_group_name_H-M   'P 1'
#
loop_
_entity.id
_entity.type
_entity.pdbx_description
1 polymer ?
#
loop_
_entity_poly.entity_id
_entity_poly.type
_entity_poly.pdbx_seq_one_letter_code
_entity_poly.pdbx_strand_id
1 'polypeptide(L)'
;MRIFSILLFAFLAGCASTPSVTYRKITAQTPAETLKKVSDSYYLNASVIVITPVESKDPKKDPAVTYTISSAPQEYPEFKIGIEATNNWLSTTNINITKPDNTERVGTIGTETKENAREMVKAVGGIVAKIAAFAALQPDGGASQSCTKELSEPVTLDLSAVLKEIGSGDASNQAWSKPVTFKFKKDDNQSACVEIEFAPIPLDARKSDTHPFDEKTSAYYYSACRAVTVKVTYPKGKIYPQGKVFSKNLKVADPNFIQSVHFPYKGGITMHSECGVSVKTDGTPDPLYGIGVLAEVLDQIQAVKKSEK
;
A
#
# COMPACT_ATOMS: atom_id res chain seq x y z
N MET A 1 44.68 -47.39 -16.20
CA MET A 1 44.82 -46.04 -15.62
C MET A 1 44.25 -45.04 -16.62
N ARG A 2 43.44 -44.07 -16.15
CA ARG A 2 42.66 -43.06 -16.90
C ARG A 2 41.18 -43.39 -17.15
N ILE A 3 40.46 -43.50 -16.03
CA ILE A 3 39.05 -43.11 -15.94
C ILE A 3 39.06 -41.85 -15.08
N PHE A 4 38.91 -40.66 -15.67
CA PHE A 4 38.58 -39.41 -14.95
C PHE A 4 38.31 -38.33 -16.01
N SER A 5 37.04 -38.08 -16.33
CA SER A 5 36.50 -36.84 -16.91
C SER A 5 35.02 -37.00 -17.21
N ILE A 6 34.22 -37.20 -16.15
CA ILE A 6 32.76 -36.98 -16.21
C ILE A 6 32.38 -36.37 -14.87
N LEU A 7 32.52 -35.06 -14.72
CA LEU A 7 31.80 -34.31 -13.69
C LEU A 7 31.93 -32.82 -13.99
N LEU A 8 30.85 -32.08 -13.73
CA LEU A 8 30.71 -30.62 -13.78
C LEU A 8 30.15 -30.00 -15.08
N PHE A 9 28.92 -30.35 -15.45
CA PHE A 9 28.09 -29.55 -16.38
C PHE A 9 26.61 -29.49 -15.96
N ALA A 10 26.34 -29.25 -14.67
CA ALA A 10 24.97 -29.23 -14.14
C ALA A 10 24.62 -27.99 -13.27
N PHE A 11 25.29 -26.85 -13.45
CA PHE A 11 25.05 -25.66 -12.60
C PHE A 11 24.73 -24.33 -13.32
N LEU A 12 24.49 -24.33 -14.64
CA LEU A 12 24.23 -23.08 -15.38
C LEU A 12 22.78 -22.89 -15.83
N ALA A 13 21.81 -23.39 -15.06
CA ALA A 13 20.45 -22.87 -15.13
C ALA A 13 20.43 -21.52 -14.39
N GLY A 14 20.92 -20.46 -15.04
CA GLY A 14 20.91 -19.11 -14.51
C GLY A 14 19.47 -18.61 -14.45
N CYS A 15 18.81 -18.77 -13.30
CA CYS A 15 17.63 -17.96 -13.01
C CYS A 15 18.05 -16.49 -13.07
N ALA A 16 17.41 -15.71 -13.95
CA ALA A 16 17.64 -14.28 -14.06
C ALA A 16 17.67 -13.64 -12.65
N SER A 17 18.71 -12.86 -12.37
CA SER A 17 18.98 -12.36 -11.01
C SER A 17 17.84 -11.47 -10.54
N THR A 18 17.02 -11.96 -9.62
CA THR A 18 15.95 -11.15 -9.02
C THR A 18 16.57 -10.03 -8.17
N PRO A 19 16.09 -8.78 -8.28
CA PRO A 19 16.53 -7.70 -7.41
C PRO A 19 16.46 -8.10 -5.95
N SER A 20 17.51 -7.77 -5.19
CA SER A 20 17.54 -8.04 -3.75
C SER A 20 17.77 -6.76 -2.98
N VAL A 21 16.97 -6.58 -1.92
CA VAL A 21 16.98 -5.42 -1.04
C VAL A 21 17.02 -5.88 0.41
N THR A 22 17.47 -5.00 1.30
CA THR A 22 17.32 -5.13 2.74
C THR A 22 16.58 -3.91 3.24
N TYR A 23 15.64 -4.09 4.16
CA TYR A 23 14.90 -2.97 4.72
C TYR A 23 15.49 -2.55 6.06
N ARG A 24 15.16 -1.33 6.48
CA ARG A 24 15.48 -0.82 7.81
C ARG A 24 14.28 -0.07 8.35
N LYS A 25 13.87 -0.42 9.56
CA LYS A 25 12.88 0.37 10.29
C LYS A 25 13.56 1.62 10.83
N ILE A 26 13.09 2.79 10.44
CA ILE A 26 13.58 4.08 10.88
C ILE A 26 12.60 4.60 11.93
N THR A 27 13.12 4.84 13.14
CA THR A 27 12.38 5.36 14.28
C THR A 27 13.18 6.46 14.96
N ALA A 28 12.63 7.07 16.01
CA ALA A 28 13.38 8.01 16.85
C ALA A 28 14.62 7.34 17.50
N GLN A 29 14.57 6.03 17.77
CA GLN A 29 15.68 5.26 18.36
C GLN A 29 16.70 4.81 17.32
N THR A 30 16.27 4.61 16.07
CA THR A 30 17.14 4.21 14.94
C THR A 30 16.99 5.22 13.81
N PRO A 31 17.58 6.43 13.93
CA PRO A 31 17.41 7.49 12.94
C PRO A 31 18.14 7.18 11.64
N ALA A 32 17.66 7.73 10.52
CA ALA A 32 18.19 7.46 9.18
C ALA A 32 19.70 7.71 9.05
N GLU A 33 20.24 8.71 9.77
CA GLU A 33 21.66 9.07 9.77
C GLU A 33 22.57 7.94 10.28
N THR A 34 22.05 7.05 11.11
CA THR A 34 22.78 5.87 11.60
C THR A 34 22.84 4.74 10.57
N LEU A 35 22.02 4.83 9.51
CA LEU A 35 21.84 3.79 8.49
C LEU A 35 22.55 4.19 7.19
N LYS A 36 23.88 4.05 7.18
CA LYS A 36 24.79 4.53 6.11
C LYS A 36 24.54 3.95 4.71
N LYS A 37 23.64 2.99 4.53
CA LYS A 37 23.38 2.27 3.26
C LYS A 37 21.94 2.39 2.75
N VAL A 38 21.09 3.15 3.45
CA VAL A 38 19.71 3.40 3.01
C VAL A 38 19.73 4.36 1.83
N SER A 39 19.24 3.90 0.67
CA SER A 39 19.21 4.69 -0.56
C SER A 39 17.99 5.59 -0.67
N ASP A 40 16.87 5.17 -0.08
CA ASP A 40 15.65 5.97 0.05
C ASP A 40 14.80 5.43 1.22
N SER A 41 13.75 6.15 1.61
CA SER A 41 12.80 5.71 2.62
C SER A 41 11.38 6.17 2.32
N TYR A 42 10.39 5.47 2.87
CA TYR A 42 8.98 5.80 2.67
C TYR A 42 8.14 5.50 3.90
N TYR A 43 7.00 6.16 4.02
CA TYR A 43 5.95 5.77 4.95
C TYR A 43 5.02 4.73 4.32
N LEU A 44 4.53 3.82 5.16
CA LEU A 44 3.37 3.00 4.82
C LEU A 44 2.15 3.89 4.56
N ASN A 45 1.26 3.43 3.67
CA ASN A 45 -0.02 4.11 3.44
C ASN A 45 -0.99 3.78 4.59
N ALA A 46 -1.66 4.79 5.12
CA ALA A 46 -2.95 4.65 5.78
C ALA A 46 -4.05 5.13 4.83
N SER A 47 -5.31 4.97 5.20
CA SER A 47 -6.44 5.48 4.43
C SER A 47 -7.36 6.33 5.28
N VAL A 48 -7.89 7.38 4.65
CA VAL A 48 -9.04 8.12 5.13
C VAL A 48 -10.22 7.84 4.22
N ILE A 49 -11.42 7.74 4.79
CA ILE A 49 -12.66 7.69 4.02
C ILE A 49 -13.25 9.08 3.95
N VAL A 50 -13.57 9.54 2.74
CA VAL A 50 -14.22 10.82 2.49
C VAL A 50 -15.65 10.56 2.05
N ILE A 51 -16.60 11.21 2.73
CA ILE A 51 -18.03 11.10 2.45
C ILE A 51 -18.53 12.51 2.15
N THR A 52 -18.99 12.74 0.92
CA THR A 52 -19.44 14.04 0.45
C THR A 52 -20.93 13.98 0.12
N PRO A 53 -21.78 14.78 0.80
CA PRO A 53 -23.16 15.00 0.38
C PRO A 53 -23.22 15.62 -1.03
N VAL A 54 -24.10 15.09 -1.87
CA VAL A 54 -24.32 15.58 -3.22
C VAL A 54 -25.80 15.84 -3.39
N GLU A 55 -26.15 17.10 -3.67
CA GLU A 55 -27.51 17.49 -3.98
C GLU A 55 -28.00 16.81 -5.25
N SER A 56 -29.26 16.36 -5.24
CA SER A 56 -29.85 15.77 -6.44
C SER A 56 -30.05 16.80 -7.54
N LYS A 57 -29.75 16.38 -8.77
CA LYS A 57 -30.00 17.17 -9.99
C LYS A 57 -31.50 17.23 -10.36
N ASP A 58 -32.33 16.34 -9.83
CA ASP A 58 -33.79 16.36 -9.99
C ASP A 58 -34.47 16.07 -8.63
N PRO A 59 -34.69 17.09 -7.78
CA PRO A 59 -35.29 16.93 -6.46
C PRO A 59 -36.73 16.38 -6.47
N LYS A 60 -37.38 16.32 -7.64
CA LYS A 60 -38.74 15.80 -7.81
C LYS A 60 -38.77 14.30 -8.11
N LYS A 61 -37.65 13.71 -8.54
CA LYS A 61 -37.50 12.26 -8.83
C LYS A 61 -36.46 11.55 -7.96
N ASP A 62 -35.45 12.27 -7.52
CA ASP A 62 -34.31 11.78 -6.75
C ASP A 62 -34.27 12.44 -5.36
N PRO A 63 -33.68 11.78 -4.34
CA PRO A 63 -33.62 12.32 -2.98
C PRO A 63 -32.87 13.65 -2.92
N ALA A 64 -33.25 14.56 -2.02
CA ALA A 64 -32.59 15.86 -1.88
C ALA A 64 -31.06 15.75 -1.73
N VAL A 65 -30.55 14.68 -1.10
CA VAL A 65 -29.13 14.42 -0.88
C VAL A 65 -28.78 12.94 -1.17
N THR A 66 -27.70 12.73 -1.90
CA THR A 66 -26.99 11.44 -2.07
C THR A 66 -25.57 11.57 -1.51
N TYR A 67 -24.81 10.48 -1.42
CA TYR A 67 -23.43 10.51 -0.90
C TYR A 67 -22.43 9.94 -1.89
N THR A 68 -21.36 10.68 -2.15
CA THR A 68 -20.14 10.12 -2.77
C THR A 68 -19.23 9.64 -1.65
N ILE A 69 -18.84 8.38 -1.71
CA ILE A 69 -17.96 7.73 -0.72
C ILE A 69 -16.68 7.31 -1.44
N SER A 70 -15.53 7.78 -0.97
CA SER A 70 -14.21 7.44 -1.53
C SER A 70 -13.18 7.13 -0.46
N SER A 71 -12.15 6.37 -0.84
CA SER A 71 -10.94 6.14 -0.05
C SER A 71 -9.84 7.07 -0.58
N ALA A 72 -9.09 7.71 0.30
CA ALA A 72 -7.89 8.45 -0.07
C ALA A 72 -6.69 7.98 0.77
N PRO A 73 -5.50 7.84 0.17
CA PRO A 73 -4.32 7.39 0.89
C PRO A 73 -3.70 8.57 1.65
N GLN A 74 -3.24 8.30 2.87
CA GLN A 74 -2.48 9.23 3.70
C GLN A 74 -1.21 8.56 4.24
N GLU A 75 -0.31 9.34 4.82
CA GLU A 75 0.90 8.81 5.45
C GLU A 75 0.59 8.18 6.80
N TYR A 76 1.26 7.07 7.11
CA TYR A 76 1.30 6.51 8.45
C TYR A 76 2.61 6.89 9.13
N PRO A 77 2.65 7.95 9.96
CA PRO A 77 3.89 8.58 10.41
C PRO A 77 4.59 7.87 11.57
N GLU A 78 4.13 6.69 12.01
CA GLU A 78 4.67 6.02 13.20
C GLU A 78 6.09 5.46 12.99
N PHE A 79 6.45 5.09 11.77
CA PHE A 79 7.82 4.77 11.38
C PHE A 79 8.02 4.87 9.87
N LYS A 80 9.26 5.16 9.43
CA LYS A 80 9.64 5.04 8.01
C LYS A 80 10.29 3.69 7.75
N ILE A 81 10.14 3.22 6.51
CA ILE A 81 10.85 2.06 6.00
C ILE A 81 11.96 2.56 5.07
N GLY A 82 13.21 2.40 5.48
CA GLY A 82 14.38 2.60 4.63
C GLY A 82 14.64 1.37 3.76
N ILE A 83 15.05 1.58 2.51
CA ILE A 83 15.44 0.52 1.59
C ILE A 83 16.94 0.60 1.29
N GLU A 84 17.62 -0.54 1.37
CA GLU A 84 19.03 -0.72 1.02
C GLU A 84 19.09 -1.65 -0.19
N ALA A 85 19.55 -1.16 -1.34
CA ALA A 85 19.83 -2.04 -2.47
C ALA A 85 21.03 -2.93 -2.15
N THR A 86 20.91 -4.25 -2.40
CA THR A 86 22.03 -5.16 -2.22
C THR A 86 22.69 -5.49 -3.55
N ASN A 87 23.99 -5.23 -3.60
CA ASN A 87 24.87 -5.56 -4.72
C ASN A 87 25.81 -6.69 -4.31
N ASN A 88 26.11 -7.57 -5.24
CA ASN A 88 27.17 -8.57 -5.12
C ASN A 88 28.02 -8.53 -6.40
N TRP A 89 29.05 -9.37 -6.48
CA TRP A 89 29.98 -9.37 -7.63
C TRP A 89 29.33 -9.78 -8.97
N LEU A 90 28.15 -10.39 -8.95
CA LEU A 90 27.39 -10.86 -10.13
C LEU A 90 26.18 -10.00 -10.48
N SER A 91 25.66 -9.19 -9.55
CA SER A 91 24.41 -8.45 -9.75
C SER A 91 24.39 -7.12 -8.99
N THR A 92 24.00 -6.06 -9.69
CA THR A 92 23.72 -4.74 -9.13
C THR A 92 22.22 -4.50 -9.13
N THR A 93 21.65 -4.17 -7.97
CA THR A 93 20.24 -3.80 -7.84
C THR A 93 20.14 -2.27 -7.81
N ASN A 94 19.46 -1.67 -8.79
CA ASN A 94 19.11 -0.25 -8.76
C ASN A 94 17.63 -0.10 -8.44
N ILE A 95 17.28 0.52 -7.32
CA ILE A 95 15.90 0.84 -6.95
C ILE A 95 15.69 2.35 -7.10
N ASN A 96 14.66 2.74 -7.84
CA ASN A 96 14.23 4.13 -7.96
C ASN A 96 12.80 4.28 -7.43
N ILE A 97 12.60 5.04 -6.36
CA ILE A 97 11.28 5.32 -5.81
C ILE A 97 10.82 6.70 -6.28
N THR A 98 9.66 6.77 -6.91
CA THR A 98 8.97 8.04 -7.16
C THR A 98 7.86 8.23 -6.13
N LYS A 99 7.71 9.46 -5.67
CA LYS A 99 6.77 9.86 -4.62
C LYS A 99 5.81 10.92 -5.18
N PRO A 100 4.50 10.88 -4.84
CA PRO A 100 3.61 11.98 -5.14
C PRO A 100 4.08 13.27 -4.46
N ASP A 101 3.85 14.41 -5.11
CA ASP A 101 4.28 15.71 -4.60
C ASP A 101 3.81 15.95 -3.16
N ASN A 102 4.72 16.48 -2.34
CA ASN A 102 4.51 16.77 -0.92
C ASN A 102 4.13 15.54 -0.06
N THR A 103 4.55 14.35 -0.48
CA THR A 103 4.41 13.13 0.32
C THR A 103 5.70 12.31 0.31
N GLU A 104 5.92 11.53 1.35
CA GLU A 104 6.95 10.49 1.47
C GLU A 104 6.36 9.08 1.27
N ARG A 105 5.19 9.00 0.62
CA ARG A 105 4.59 7.73 0.22
C ARG A 105 5.13 7.31 -1.13
N VAL A 106 5.21 6.00 -1.33
CA VAL A 106 5.56 5.45 -2.64
C VAL A 106 4.41 5.70 -3.63
N GLY A 107 4.74 6.23 -4.80
CA GLY A 107 3.85 6.24 -5.97
C GLY A 107 4.21 5.13 -6.96
N THR A 108 5.49 5.02 -7.30
CA THR A 108 6.03 3.96 -8.16
C THR A 108 7.42 3.55 -7.68
N ILE A 109 7.76 2.28 -7.81
CA ILE A 109 9.13 1.80 -7.63
C ILE A 109 9.60 1.13 -8.90
N GLY A 110 10.66 1.66 -9.51
CA GLY A 110 11.31 1.08 -10.67
C GLY A 110 12.60 0.36 -10.31
N THR A 111 12.90 -0.67 -11.09
CA THR A 111 14.24 -1.26 -11.22
C THR A 111 14.72 -0.91 -12.65
N GLU A 112 15.74 -0.06 -12.82
CA GLU A 112 16.07 0.68 -14.07
C GLU A 112 15.86 -0.09 -15.41
N THR A 113 15.30 0.51 -16.48
CA THR A 113 15.77 1.72 -17.21
C THR A 113 14.63 2.69 -17.67
N LYS A 114 14.91 4.01 -17.63
CA LYS A 114 14.16 5.24 -18.08
C LYS A 114 13.48 5.14 -19.47
N GLU A 115 12.36 5.78 -19.89
CA GLU A 115 11.43 6.87 -19.47
C GLU A 115 9.96 6.46 -19.83
N ASN A 116 8.88 6.81 -19.12
CA ASN A 116 8.23 8.12 -19.06
C ASN A 116 7.32 8.26 -17.82
N ALA A 117 7.64 9.20 -16.94
CA ALA A 117 6.81 9.62 -15.80
C ALA A 117 5.66 10.57 -16.19
N ARG A 118 5.01 10.32 -17.33
CA ARG A 118 3.90 11.14 -17.84
C ARG A 118 2.72 10.25 -18.17
N GLU A 119 1.97 9.87 -17.14
CA GLU A 119 0.52 9.58 -17.27
C GLU A 119 -0.19 9.45 -15.91
N MET A 120 0.53 9.29 -14.79
CA MET A 120 -0.07 9.13 -13.47
C MET A 120 -0.48 10.44 -12.74
N VAL A 121 -0.66 11.54 -13.49
CA VAL A 121 -1.19 12.81 -12.94
C VAL A 121 -2.64 13.07 -13.39
N LYS A 122 -3.11 12.43 -14.47
CA LYS A 122 -4.47 12.68 -14.99
C LYS A 122 -5.60 12.00 -14.19
N ALA A 123 -5.29 11.00 -13.36
CA ALA A 123 -6.27 10.34 -12.48
C ALA A 123 -6.48 11.07 -11.14
N VAL A 124 -5.65 12.06 -10.80
CA VAL A 124 -5.78 12.87 -9.57
C VAL A 124 -6.46 14.22 -9.87
N GLY A 125 -6.95 14.43 -11.09
CA GLY A 125 -7.55 15.68 -11.55
C GLY A 125 -9.02 15.90 -11.17
N GLY A 126 -9.52 15.33 -10.07
CA GLY A 126 -10.96 15.37 -9.78
C GLY A 126 -11.40 15.33 -8.31
N ILE A 127 -10.50 15.17 -7.34
CA ILE A 127 -10.89 15.25 -5.91
C ILE A 127 -9.85 16.09 -5.16
N VAL A 128 -9.86 17.40 -5.42
CA VAL A 128 -9.53 18.36 -4.37
C VAL A 128 -10.81 18.51 -3.55
N ALA A 129 -11.09 17.52 -2.70
CA ALA A 129 -11.95 17.77 -1.57
C ALA A 129 -11.16 18.71 -0.68
N LYS A 130 -11.60 19.98 -0.60
CA LYS A 130 -11.13 20.91 0.42
C LYS A 130 -11.17 20.14 1.74
N ILE A 131 -10.01 19.92 2.35
CA ILE A 131 -9.90 19.37 3.69
C ILE A 131 -10.61 20.39 4.59
N ALA A 132 -11.89 20.13 4.87
CA ALA A 132 -12.67 20.89 5.82
C ALA A 132 -12.09 20.61 7.22
N ALA A 133 -12.04 21.65 8.05
CA ALA A 133 -11.48 21.57 9.40
C ALA A 133 -12.06 20.36 10.18
N PHE A 134 -11.17 19.51 10.67
CA PHE A 134 -11.45 18.18 11.20
C PHE A 134 -12.15 18.21 12.56
N ALA A 135 -13.26 17.47 12.67
CA ALA A 135 -13.64 16.83 13.92
C ALA A 135 -13.21 15.35 13.82
N ALA A 136 -12.22 14.94 14.61
CA ALA A 136 -11.81 13.54 14.70
C ALA A 136 -12.92 12.73 15.39
N LEU A 137 -13.58 11.83 14.65
CA LEU A 137 -14.64 10.99 15.20
C LEU A 137 -14.03 9.74 15.84
N GLN A 138 -14.36 9.52 17.12
CA GLN A 138 -13.94 8.33 17.88
C GLN A 138 -15.02 7.25 17.83
N PRO A 139 -14.64 5.96 17.85
CA PRO A 139 -15.59 4.84 17.95
C PRO A 139 -16.36 4.89 19.28
N ASP A 140 -17.66 4.57 19.25
CA ASP A 140 -18.56 4.66 20.41
C ASP A 140 -18.77 3.29 21.11
N GLY A 141 -18.82 3.31 22.45
CA GLY A 141 -18.76 2.14 23.33
C GLY A 141 -20.11 1.52 23.74
N GLY A 142 -21.15 1.58 22.90
CA GLY A 142 -22.31 0.68 23.03
C GLY A 142 -23.59 1.18 23.72
N ALA A 143 -24.09 2.38 23.42
CA ALA A 143 -25.49 2.75 23.73
C ALA A 143 -26.36 2.68 22.46
N SER A 144 -27.61 2.20 22.57
CA SER A 144 -28.59 2.12 21.47
C SER A 144 -28.79 3.50 20.79
N GLN A 145 -28.35 3.63 19.53
CA GLN A 145 -28.19 4.91 18.85
C GLN A 145 -29.40 5.24 17.96
N SER A 146 -29.87 6.50 17.97
CA SER A 146 -30.88 6.98 17.02
C SER A 146 -30.22 7.81 15.92
N CYS A 147 -29.91 7.17 14.79
CA CYS A 147 -29.32 7.83 13.61
C CYS A 147 -30.39 8.65 12.86
N THR A 148 -30.75 9.80 13.41
CA THR A 148 -31.98 10.54 13.04
C THR A 148 -31.75 11.80 12.20
N LYS A 149 -30.50 12.22 11.96
CA LYS A 149 -30.16 13.36 11.11
C LYS A 149 -29.42 12.93 9.85
N GLU A 150 -29.60 13.68 8.77
CA GLU A 150 -28.83 13.51 7.54
C GLU A 150 -27.45 14.15 7.66
N LEU A 151 -26.53 13.72 6.80
CA LEU A 151 -25.22 14.33 6.70
C LEU A 151 -25.29 15.51 5.72
N SER A 152 -25.11 16.73 6.23
CA SER A 152 -25.21 17.97 5.45
C SER A 152 -23.85 18.51 4.99
N GLU A 153 -22.75 18.01 5.54
CA GLU A 153 -21.38 18.48 5.24
C GLU A 153 -20.45 17.30 4.92
N PRO A 154 -19.38 17.52 4.13
CA PRO A 154 -18.39 16.48 3.89
C PRO A 154 -17.69 16.01 5.17
N VAL A 155 -17.40 14.71 5.26
CA VAL A 155 -16.73 14.09 6.41
C VAL A 155 -15.49 13.36 5.96
N THR A 156 -14.44 13.43 6.76
CA THR A 156 -13.25 12.60 6.62
C THR A 156 -13.09 11.74 7.87
N LEU A 157 -13.01 10.42 7.67
CA LEU A 157 -12.81 9.44 8.73
C LEU A 157 -11.39 8.91 8.64
N ASP A 158 -10.56 9.24 9.63
CA ASP A 158 -9.25 8.63 9.78
C ASP A 158 -9.40 7.24 10.41
N LEU A 159 -9.01 6.21 9.66
CA LEU A 159 -9.15 4.84 10.10
C LEU A 159 -7.97 4.34 10.93
N SER A 160 -6.88 5.10 11.04
CA SER A 160 -5.62 4.64 11.64
C SER A 160 -5.81 4.25 13.12
N ALA A 161 -6.56 5.06 13.88
CA ALA A 161 -6.86 4.77 15.28
C ALA A 161 -7.74 3.52 15.44
N VAL A 162 -8.80 3.43 14.64
CA VAL A 162 -9.74 2.29 14.67
C VAL A 162 -9.04 1.01 14.23
N LEU A 163 -8.24 1.05 13.16
CA LEU A 163 -7.48 -0.10 12.70
C LEU A 163 -6.44 -0.56 13.73
N LYS A 164 -5.87 0.34 14.53
CA LYS A 164 -4.96 -0.02 15.64
C LYS A 164 -5.70 -0.78 16.74
N GLU A 165 -6.91 -0.33 17.10
CA GLU A 165 -7.75 -1.00 18.11
C GLU A 165 -8.23 -2.38 17.64
N ILE A 166 -8.76 -2.47 16.41
CA ILE A 166 -9.20 -3.75 15.85
C ILE A 166 -7.96 -4.66 15.63
N GLY A 167 -6.87 -4.08 15.12
CA GLY A 167 -5.56 -4.66 14.82
C GLY A 167 -4.86 -5.41 15.97
N SER A 168 -5.23 -5.05 17.20
CA SER A 168 -4.68 -5.62 18.42
C SER A 168 -5.24 -7.01 18.75
N GLY A 169 -6.32 -7.43 18.08
CA GLY A 169 -6.87 -8.78 18.20
C GLY A 169 -5.98 -9.86 17.59
N ASP A 170 -6.11 -11.09 18.10
CA ASP A 170 -5.54 -12.26 17.44
C ASP A 170 -6.18 -12.42 16.04
N ALA A 171 -5.36 -12.66 15.01
CA ALA A 171 -5.84 -12.86 13.64
C ALA A 171 -6.78 -14.07 13.51
N SER A 172 -6.69 -15.04 14.43
CA SER A 172 -7.66 -16.15 14.55
C SER A 172 -8.94 -15.80 15.30
N ASN A 173 -8.96 -14.73 16.11
CA ASN A 173 -10.17 -14.31 16.82
C ASN A 173 -10.96 -13.34 15.95
N GLN A 174 -12.11 -13.81 15.49
CA GLN A 174 -13.08 -13.21 14.56
C GLN A 174 -13.75 -11.91 15.07
N ALA A 175 -13.12 -11.15 15.98
CA ALA A 175 -13.62 -9.89 16.52
C ALA A 175 -13.73 -8.75 15.48
N TRP A 176 -13.19 -8.97 14.28
CA TRP A 176 -13.14 -8.04 13.15
C TRP A 176 -14.49 -7.81 12.45
N SER A 177 -15.49 -8.65 12.72
CA SER A 177 -16.78 -8.66 12.00
C SER A 177 -17.84 -7.74 12.59
N LYS A 178 -17.59 -7.10 13.74
CA LYS A 178 -18.53 -6.11 14.28
C LYS A 178 -18.33 -4.78 13.55
N PRO A 179 -19.38 -4.23 12.92
CA PRO A 179 -19.28 -2.92 12.30
C PRO A 179 -18.93 -1.85 13.34
N VAL A 180 -18.06 -0.91 12.96
CA VAL A 180 -17.70 0.25 13.77
C VAL A 180 -18.58 1.42 13.37
N THR A 181 -19.31 2.00 14.33
CA THR A 181 -20.18 3.14 14.07
C THR A 181 -19.52 4.44 14.53
N PHE A 182 -19.45 5.40 13.61
CA PHE A 182 -18.97 6.77 13.84
C PHE A 182 -20.17 7.71 13.89
N LYS A 183 -20.22 8.56 14.94
CA LYS A 183 -21.20 9.64 15.08
C LYS A 183 -20.64 10.92 14.51
N PHE A 184 -21.41 11.65 13.69
CA PHE A 184 -20.93 12.92 13.13
C PHE A 184 -20.71 14.01 14.18
N LYS A 185 -21.53 14.02 15.25
CA LYS A 185 -21.32 14.88 16.41
C LYS A 185 -21.33 14.02 17.66
N LYS A 186 -20.17 13.89 18.31
CA LYS A 186 -19.97 13.04 19.49
C LYS A 186 -21.01 13.29 20.58
N ASP A 187 -21.39 14.55 20.77
CA ASP A 187 -22.32 15.00 21.82
C ASP A 187 -23.78 15.07 21.34
N ASP A 188 -24.07 14.74 20.08
CA ASP A 188 -25.43 14.74 19.53
C ASP A 188 -25.87 13.30 19.22
N ASN A 189 -26.64 12.74 20.15
CA ASN A 189 -27.24 11.41 20.05
C ASN A 189 -28.24 11.26 18.89
N GLN A 190 -28.58 12.36 18.21
CA GLN A 190 -29.42 12.37 17.02
C GLN A 190 -28.64 12.57 15.72
N SER A 191 -27.32 12.68 15.77
CA SER A 191 -26.49 12.96 14.59
C SER A 191 -26.51 11.84 13.54
N ALA A 192 -26.04 12.17 12.32
CA ALA A 192 -25.84 11.18 11.27
C ALA A 192 -24.82 10.12 11.73
N CYS A 193 -25.07 8.86 11.37
CA CYS A 193 -24.19 7.75 11.67
C CYS A 193 -23.56 7.22 10.38
N VAL A 194 -22.27 6.90 10.47
CA VAL A 194 -21.55 6.14 9.45
C VAL A 194 -21.12 4.82 10.08
N GLU A 195 -21.50 3.71 9.49
CA GLU A 195 -21.05 2.38 9.90
C GLU A 195 -20.00 1.88 8.91
N ILE A 196 -18.90 1.34 9.45
CA ILE A 196 -17.83 0.74 8.66
C ILE A 196 -17.68 -0.71 9.08
N GLU A 197 -17.86 -1.61 8.13
CA GLU A 197 -17.63 -3.04 8.29
C GLU A 197 -16.31 -3.41 7.63
N PHE A 198 -15.40 -4.03 8.39
CA PHE A 198 -14.09 -4.43 7.91
C PHE A 198 -14.09 -5.90 7.50
N ALA A 199 -13.63 -6.19 6.29
CA ALA A 199 -13.33 -7.56 5.91
C ALA A 199 -12.15 -8.11 6.72
N PRO A 200 -11.99 -9.44 6.79
CA PRO A 200 -10.80 -10.06 7.38
C PRO A 200 -9.50 -9.51 6.80
N ILE A 201 -8.43 -9.59 7.60
CA ILE A 201 -7.08 -9.26 7.14
C ILE A 201 -6.70 -10.22 5.99
N PRO A 202 -6.06 -9.74 4.91
CA PRO A 202 -5.58 -10.60 3.83
C PRO A 202 -4.69 -11.73 4.36
N LEU A 203 -4.83 -12.93 3.80
CA LEU A 203 -4.16 -14.14 4.29
C LEU A 203 -2.62 -14.07 4.22
N ASP A 204 -2.09 -13.28 3.30
CA ASP A 204 -0.66 -13.06 3.07
C ASP A 204 -0.09 -11.89 3.88
N ALA A 205 -0.94 -11.20 4.66
CA ALA A 205 -0.52 -10.05 5.45
C ALA A 205 0.15 -10.47 6.78
N ARG A 206 1.18 -9.73 7.18
CA ARG A 206 1.95 -9.97 8.42
C ARG A 206 1.96 -8.72 9.29
N LYS A 207 1.97 -8.86 10.61
CA LYS A 207 2.04 -7.70 11.53
C LYS A 207 3.29 -6.86 11.26
N SER A 208 3.11 -5.55 11.15
CA SER A 208 4.17 -4.60 10.76
C SER A 208 5.13 -4.27 11.89
N ASP A 209 4.68 -4.34 13.14
CA ASP A 209 5.47 -4.07 14.34
C ASP A 209 6.51 -5.17 14.61
N THR A 210 6.14 -6.43 14.37
CA THR A 210 7.00 -7.62 14.55
C THR A 210 7.72 -8.08 13.29
N HIS A 211 7.56 -7.37 12.16
CA HIS A 211 8.18 -7.79 10.90
C HIS A 211 9.72 -7.60 10.94
N PRO A 212 10.51 -8.63 10.57
CA PRO A 212 11.98 -8.51 10.55
C PRO A 212 12.43 -7.75 9.29
N PHE A 213 12.61 -6.44 9.41
CA PHE A 213 13.02 -5.60 8.28
C PHE A 213 14.48 -5.82 7.84
N ASP A 214 15.34 -6.35 8.70
CA ASP A 214 16.78 -6.52 8.49
C ASP A 214 17.17 -7.74 7.65
N GLU A 215 16.20 -8.51 7.18
CA GLU A 215 16.41 -9.65 6.29
C GLU A 215 16.52 -9.23 4.81
N LYS A 216 17.35 -9.96 4.05
CA LYS A 216 17.40 -9.82 2.60
C LYS A 216 16.14 -10.39 1.98
N THR A 217 15.56 -9.64 1.05
CA THR A 217 14.34 -10.03 0.36
C THR A 217 14.37 -9.58 -1.10
N SER A 218 13.53 -10.19 -1.93
CA SER A 218 13.22 -9.71 -3.28
C SER A 218 11.82 -9.11 -3.36
N ALA A 219 11.19 -8.86 -2.22
CA ALA A 219 9.83 -8.35 -2.14
C ALA A 219 9.79 -6.87 -1.76
N TYR A 220 8.83 -6.15 -2.36
CA TYR A 220 8.41 -4.83 -1.93
C TYR A 220 7.32 -4.94 -0.87
N TYR A 221 7.52 -4.23 0.24
CA TYR A 221 6.57 -4.17 1.36
C TYR A 221 5.67 -2.94 1.30
N TYR A 222 4.36 -3.16 1.39
CA TYR A 222 3.35 -2.10 1.43
C TYR A 222 2.25 -2.45 2.45
N SER A 223 1.44 -1.47 2.84
CA SER A 223 0.34 -1.68 3.79
C SER A 223 -0.66 -2.70 3.26
N ALA A 224 -1.13 -3.59 4.14
CA ALA A 224 -2.13 -4.57 3.74
C ALA A 224 -3.42 -3.89 3.28
N CYS A 225 -4.01 -4.38 2.19
CA CYS A 225 -5.23 -3.83 1.64
C CYS A 225 -6.44 -4.60 2.12
N ARG A 226 -7.25 -3.95 2.94
CA ARG A 226 -8.49 -4.51 3.48
C ARG A 226 -9.68 -3.99 2.70
N ALA A 227 -10.61 -4.87 2.37
CA ALA A 227 -11.91 -4.44 1.88
C ALA A 227 -12.73 -3.92 3.06
N VAL A 228 -13.48 -2.84 2.82
CA VAL A 228 -14.45 -2.32 3.80
C VAL A 228 -15.75 -1.98 3.11
N THR A 229 -16.83 -2.11 3.85
CA THR A 229 -18.16 -1.66 3.46
C THR A 229 -18.54 -0.46 4.32
N VAL A 230 -18.69 0.70 3.69
CA VAL A 230 -19.14 1.93 4.34
C VAL A 230 -20.63 2.08 4.12
N LYS A 231 -21.38 2.21 5.21
CA LYS A 231 -22.82 2.40 5.23
C LYS A 231 -23.15 3.75 5.84
N VAL A 232 -23.81 4.60 5.07
CA VAL A 232 -24.33 5.89 5.55
C VAL A 232 -25.84 5.76 5.68
N THR A 233 -26.34 5.90 6.90
CA THR A 233 -27.78 5.80 7.18
C THR A 233 -28.44 7.15 7.03
N TYR A 234 -29.38 7.24 6.09
CA TYR A 234 -30.27 8.37 5.90
C TYR A 234 -31.54 8.19 6.74
N PRO A 235 -31.95 9.21 7.52
CA PRO A 235 -33.04 9.07 8.48
C PRO A 235 -34.40 8.87 7.80
N LYS A 236 -35.36 8.37 8.58
CA LYS A 236 -36.75 8.26 8.14
C LYS A 236 -37.33 9.66 7.90
N GLY A 237 -38.03 9.83 6.79
CA GLY A 237 -38.63 11.13 6.43
C GLY A 237 -39.62 11.02 5.28
N LYS A 238 -40.09 12.16 4.77
CA LYS A 238 -41.05 12.21 3.66
C LYS A 238 -40.54 11.51 2.39
N ILE A 239 -39.23 11.62 2.14
CA ILE A 239 -38.56 11.04 0.96
C ILE A 239 -38.32 9.53 1.16
N TYR A 240 -37.87 9.13 2.35
CA TYR A 240 -37.64 7.72 2.72
C TYR A 240 -38.43 7.37 3.98
N PRO A 241 -39.68 6.91 3.87
CA PRO A 241 -40.53 6.61 5.03
C PRO A 241 -39.93 5.56 5.98
N GLN A 242 -39.11 4.65 5.45
CA GLN A 242 -38.41 3.63 6.22
C GLN A 242 -36.94 3.94 6.50
N GLY A 243 -36.45 5.12 6.07
CA GLY A 243 -35.03 5.43 6.02
C GLY A 243 -34.35 4.74 4.83
N LYS A 244 -33.10 5.08 4.56
CA LYS A 244 -32.31 4.47 3.48
C LYS A 244 -30.87 4.31 3.91
N VAL A 245 -30.24 3.19 3.52
CA VAL A 245 -28.82 2.97 3.73
C VAL A 245 -28.11 3.10 2.38
N PHE A 246 -27.14 4.01 2.31
CA PHE A 246 -26.22 4.11 1.19
C PHE A 246 -24.99 3.27 1.52
N SER A 247 -24.64 2.31 0.66
CA SER A 247 -23.53 1.39 0.90
C SER A 247 -22.51 1.48 -0.23
N LYS A 248 -21.23 1.49 0.12
CA LYS A 248 -20.13 1.44 -0.85
C LYS A 248 -19.03 0.51 -0.33
N ASN A 249 -18.60 -0.39 -1.21
CA ASN A 249 -17.40 -1.19 -0.99
C ASN A 249 -16.19 -0.45 -1.55
N LEU A 250 -15.12 -0.39 -0.76
CA LEU A 250 -13.85 0.25 -1.12
C LEU A 250 -12.68 -0.51 -0.48
N LYS A 251 -11.46 -0.24 -0.93
CA LYS A 251 -10.24 -0.75 -0.28
C LYS A 251 -9.58 0.32 0.58
N VAL A 252 -9.08 -0.08 1.75
CA VAL A 252 -8.32 0.76 2.67
C VAL A 252 -6.98 0.11 3.00
N ALA A 253 -5.96 0.95 3.18
CA ALA A 253 -4.65 0.54 3.62
C ALA A 253 -4.63 0.42 5.15
N ASP A 254 -4.25 -0.77 5.63
CA ASP A 254 -4.05 -1.07 7.06
C ASP A 254 -2.56 -1.18 7.35
N PRO A 255 -1.92 -0.12 7.88
CA PRO A 255 -0.47 -0.09 8.10
C PRO A 255 -0.01 -0.95 9.29
N ASN A 256 -0.94 -1.51 10.08
CA ASN A 256 -0.60 -2.47 11.14
C ASN A 256 -0.20 -3.84 10.55
N PHE A 257 -0.49 -4.06 9.27
CA PHE A 257 -0.12 -5.26 8.55
C PHE A 257 0.59 -4.90 7.24
N ILE A 258 1.53 -5.73 6.83
CA ILE A 258 2.32 -5.60 5.61
C ILE A 258 1.93 -6.73 4.67
N GLN A 259 1.67 -6.38 3.42
CA GLN A 259 1.66 -7.31 2.30
C GLN A 259 2.92 -7.11 1.46
N SER A 260 3.21 -8.08 0.62
CA SER A 260 4.42 -8.06 -0.19
C SER A 260 4.17 -8.54 -1.60
N VAL A 261 4.82 -7.90 -2.57
CA VAL A 261 4.92 -8.41 -3.95
C VAL A 261 6.39 -8.49 -4.34
N HIS A 262 6.75 -9.44 -5.20
CA HIS A 262 8.13 -9.52 -5.67
C HIS A 262 8.48 -8.37 -6.61
N PHE A 263 9.70 -7.84 -6.45
CA PHE A 263 10.29 -6.99 -7.46
C PHE A 263 10.40 -7.75 -8.78
N PRO A 264 9.96 -7.15 -9.89
CA PRO A 264 10.17 -7.76 -11.19
C PRO A 264 11.67 -7.74 -11.51
N TYR A 265 12.15 -8.71 -12.31
CA TYR A 265 13.53 -8.73 -12.80
C TYR A 265 13.90 -7.41 -13.51
N LYS A 266 12.94 -6.87 -14.28
CA LYS A 266 12.99 -5.57 -14.93
C LYS A 266 11.58 -5.03 -15.03
N GLY A 267 11.39 -3.73 -14.83
CA GLY A 267 10.08 -3.07 -14.84
C GLY A 267 9.83 -2.27 -13.56
N GLY A 268 8.61 -2.33 -13.03
CA GLY A 268 8.26 -1.55 -11.85
C GLY A 268 6.97 -1.97 -11.16
N ILE A 269 6.77 -1.40 -9.97
CA ILE A 269 5.62 -1.58 -9.11
C ILE A 269 4.91 -0.24 -8.98
N THR A 270 3.61 -0.21 -9.30
CA THR A 270 2.79 1.01 -9.24
C THR A 270 1.73 0.88 -8.15
N MET A 271 1.64 1.87 -7.26
CA MET A 271 0.61 1.94 -6.24
C MET A 271 -0.72 2.42 -6.84
N HIS A 272 -1.83 1.79 -6.45
CA HIS A 272 -3.18 2.24 -6.80
C HIS A 272 -3.65 3.39 -5.91
N SER A 273 -4.66 4.13 -6.36
CA SER A 273 -5.19 5.30 -5.64
C SER A 273 -5.90 4.96 -4.32
N GLU A 274 -6.57 3.81 -4.22
CA GLU A 274 -7.22 3.38 -2.97
C GLU A 274 -6.25 2.60 -2.08
N CYS A 275 -5.87 1.40 -2.52
CA CYS A 275 -4.87 0.55 -1.91
C CYS A 275 -4.44 -0.52 -2.92
N GLY A 276 -3.20 -0.96 -2.81
CA GLY A 276 -2.67 -2.12 -3.51
C GLY A 276 -1.67 -1.71 -4.58
N VAL A 277 -1.15 -2.72 -5.26
CA VAL A 277 -0.05 -2.59 -6.19
C VAL A 277 -0.29 -3.37 -7.47
N SER A 278 0.23 -2.86 -8.57
CA SER A 278 0.43 -3.63 -9.80
C SER A 278 1.91 -3.80 -10.06
N VAL A 279 2.32 -5.02 -10.40
CA VAL A 279 3.70 -5.30 -10.84
C VAL A 279 3.71 -5.42 -12.35
N LYS A 280 4.54 -4.61 -13.01
CA LYS A 280 4.80 -4.67 -14.44
C LYS A 280 6.21 -5.23 -14.66
N THR A 281 6.31 -6.30 -15.43
CA THR A 281 7.60 -6.86 -15.85
C THR A 281 7.85 -6.46 -17.30
N ASP A 282 9.00 -5.83 -17.56
CA ASP A 282 9.42 -5.41 -18.88
C ASP A 282 10.52 -6.35 -19.40
N GLY A 283 10.29 -6.96 -20.57
CA GLY A 283 11.23 -7.91 -21.19
C GLY A 283 11.08 -9.36 -20.68
N THR A 284 11.77 -10.28 -21.34
CA THR A 284 11.87 -11.67 -20.91
C THR A 284 13.14 -11.86 -20.07
N PRO A 285 13.07 -12.60 -18.94
CA PRO A 285 14.27 -13.01 -18.23
C PRO A 285 15.18 -13.76 -19.21
N ASP A 286 16.45 -13.38 -19.36
CA ASP A 286 17.39 -14.09 -20.22
C ASP A 286 17.95 -15.30 -19.46
N PRO A 287 17.54 -16.54 -19.78
CA PRO A 287 18.03 -17.74 -19.11
C PRO A 287 19.52 -18.01 -19.38
N LEU A 288 20.14 -17.32 -20.35
CA LEU A 288 21.54 -17.48 -20.76
C LEU A 288 22.48 -16.40 -20.21
N TYR A 289 21.98 -15.45 -19.40
CA TYR A 289 22.78 -14.34 -18.86
C TYR A 289 24.07 -14.82 -18.17
N GLY A 290 24.00 -15.91 -17.39
CA GLY A 290 25.16 -16.50 -16.72
C GLY A 290 26.21 -17.10 -17.66
N ILE A 291 25.82 -17.52 -18.88
CA ILE A 291 26.74 -18.05 -19.90
C ILE A 291 27.46 -16.90 -20.61
N GLY A 292 26.76 -15.78 -20.85
CA GLY A 292 27.36 -14.56 -21.43
C GLY A 292 28.44 -13.96 -20.54
N VAL A 293 28.19 -13.84 -19.24
CA VAL A 293 29.18 -13.33 -18.27
C VAL A 293 30.41 -14.25 -18.18
N LEU A 294 30.22 -15.57 -18.22
CA LEU A 294 31.33 -16.53 -18.21
C LEU A 294 32.19 -16.43 -19.48
N ALA A 295 31.55 -16.27 -20.65
CA ALA A 295 32.25 -16.07 -21.91
C ALA A 295 33.09 -14.79 -21.90
N GLU A 296 32.55 -13.70 -21.36
CA GLU A 296 33.25 -12.41 -21.29
C GLU A 296 34.43 -12.43 -20.29
N VAL A 297 34.29 -13.13 -19.16
CA VAL A 297 35.41 -13.39 -18.23
C VAL A 297 36.49 -14.25 -18.90
N LEU A 298 36.12 -15.28 -19.65
CA LEU A 298 37.07 -16.11 -20.39
C LEU A 298 37.80 -15.32 -21.48
N ASP A 299 37.11 -14.42 -22.17
CA ASP A 299 37.72 -13.53 -23.17
C ASP A 299 38.69 -12.53 -22.54
N GLN A 300 38.39 -11.98 -21.36
CA GLN A 300 39.33 -11.12 -20.63
C GLN A 300 40.60 -11.88 -20.20
N ILE A 301 40.46 -13.11 -19.71
CA ILE A 301 41.62 -13.97 -19.37
C ILE A 301 42.47 -14.26 -20.62
N GLN A 302 41.83 -14.50 -21.76
CA GLN A 302 42.54 -14.70 -23.04
C GLN A 302 43.20 -13.41 -23.55
N ALA A 303 42.59 -12.25 -23.34
CA ALA A 303 43.15 -10.96 -23.73
C ALA A 303 44.40 -10.62 -22.90
N VAL A 304 44.37 -10.83 -21.58
CA VAL A 304 45.53 -10.65 -20.69
C VAL A 304 46.69 -11.58 -21.09
N LYS A 305 46.37 -12.84 -21.40
CA LYS A 305 47.37 -13.82 -21.85
C LYS A 305 47.98 -13.50 -23.22
N LYS A 306 47.29 -12.72 -24.06
CA LYS A 306 47.82 -12.22 -25.34
C LYS A 306 48.67 -10.95 -25.17
N SER A 307 48.43 -10.14 -24.14
CA SER A 307 49.23 -8.93 -23.84
C SER A 307 50.54 -9.20 -23.09
N GLU A 308 50.74 -10.40 -22.56
CA GLU A 308 52.01 -10.84 -21.94
C GLU A 308 52.99 -11.53 -22.92
N LYS A 309 52.69 -11.52 -24.22
CA LYS A 309 53.59 -11.97 -25.29
C LYS A 309 54.09 -10.79 -26.11
#